data_AF-A0A4Q1HP43-F1
#
_entry.id   AF-A0A4Q1HP43-F1
#
_cell.length_a   1.000
_cell.length_b   1.000
_cell.length_c   1.000
_cell.angle_alpha   90.00
_cell.angle_beta   90.00
_cell.angle_gamma   90.00
#
_symmetry.space_group_name_H-M   'P 1'
#
loop_
_entity.id
_entity.type
_entity.pdbx_description
1 polymer ?
#
loop_
_entity_poly.entity_id
_entity_poly.type
_entity_poly.pdbx_seq_one_letter_code
_entity_poly.pdbx_strand_id
1 'polypeptide(L)'
;MPFYICDAMLAPIRALGIEIAFYTLDEQLAVSKEVTPRATDCLLYVNYFGICGQQTTQLLRRIAPEQVILDHSQAFFCEPKECLATIYSPRKFFGIPDGGLLVSSAIAEDVVLPEDDSMPRTAHLLKRLAYDAERGYADFQASEATLADTRPRAMSTLTQRLLSAVDTSGARARRNENFRILHDHLGHLNLLNVQLPTIDGPLCYPFVTSDVGLREALMQDRIYAATYWPEVLTRCPPGTIESRLVRNCLPLPCDQRYDRNDMERIVAIILSAVSA
;
A
#
# COMPACT_ATOMS: atom_id res chain seq x y z
N MET A 1 -1.43 13.41 10.15
CA MET A 1 -1.05 12.21 9.38
C MET A 1 -1.13 10.98 10.29
N PRO A 2 -1.41 9.76 9.78
CA PRO A 2 -1.44 8.57 10.64
C PRO A 2 -0.04 8.21 11.12
N PHE A 3 0.09 7.58 12.29
CA PHE A 3 1.37 7.03 12.74
C PHE A 3 1.88 5.94 11.78
N TYR A 4 0.99 5.08 11.27
CA TYR A 4 1.31 3.97 10.37
C TYR A 4 1.43 4.43 8.91
N ILE A 5 2.59 4.92 8.52
CA ILE A 5 2.86 5.42 7.16
C ILE A 5 4.35 5.28 6.83
N CYS A 6 4.74 5.31 5.55
CA CYS A 6 6.14 5.34 5.15
C CYS A 6 6.78 6.70 5.48
N ASP A 7 8.07 6.72 5.86
CA ASP A 7 8.83 7.96 5.99
C ASP A 7 8.94 8.75 4.68
N ALA A 8 8.85 8.08 3.52
CA ALA A 8 8.78 8.72 2.21
C ALA A 8 7.62 9.73 2.10
N MET A 9 6.51 9.50 2.81
CA MET A 9 5.38 10.44 2.83
C MET A 9 5.61 11.63 3.77
N LEU A 10 6.53 11.50 4.75
CA LEU A 10 6.87 12.58 5.67
C LEU A 10 7.90 13.54 5.07
N ALA A 11 8.80 13.02 4.22
CA ALA A 11 9.86 13.80 3.58
C ALA A 11 9.38 15.07 2.85
N PRO A 12 8.38 15.04 1.93
CA PRO A 12 7.92 16.24 1.24
C PRO A 12 7.29 17.26 2.19
N ILE A 13 6.56 16.80 3.22
CA ILE A 13 5.90 17.68 4.19
C ILE A 13 6.92 18.40 5.06
N ARG A 14 7.97 17.69 5.50
CA ARG A 14 9.10 18.26 6.24
C ARG A 14 9.91 19.25 5.39
N ALA A 15 10.15 18.94 4.12
CA ALA A 15 10.87 19.83 3.20
C ALA A 15 10.15 21.16 2.99
N LEU A 16 8.81 21.16 3.07
CA LEU A 16 7.97 22.36 3.02
C LEU A 16 7.86 23.10 4.36
N GLY A 17 8.42 22.56 5.45
CA GLY A 17 8.30 23.15 6.78
C GLY A 17 6.89 23.09 7.38
N ILE A 18 6.03 22.20 6.88
CA ILE A 18 4.67 22.03 7.38
C ILE A 18 4.69 21.17 8.66
N GLU A 19 3.97 21.63 9.68
CA GLU A 19 3.83 20.88 10.94
C GLU A 19 3.05 19.57 10.72
N ILE A 20 3.54 18.48 11.33
CA ILE A 20 2.91 17.17 11.26
C ILE A 20 2.35 16.81 12.64
N ALA A 21 1.03 16.86 12.79
CA ALA A 21 0.33 16.23 13.90
C ALA A 21 0.02 14.77 13.56
N PHE A 22 0.51 13.83 14.38
CA PHE A 22 0.23 12.41 14.21
C PHE A 22 -1.07 11.99 14.91
N TYR A 23 -1.77 11.02 14.33
CA TYR A 23 -2.95 10.40 14.94
C TYR A 23 -2.90 8.88 14.89
N THR A 24 -3.63 8.23 15.80
CA THR A 24 -3.79 6.78 15.84
C THR A 24 -5.01 6.29 15.06
N LEU A 25 -4.91 5.07 14.56
CA LEU A 25 -6.01 4.31 13.98
C LEU A 25 -6.74 3.52 15.07
N ASP A 26 -7.96 3.06 14.75
CA ASP A 26 -8.64 2.03 15.52
C ASP A 26 -8.39 0.61 14.97
N GLU A 27 -8.99 -0.38 15.61
CA GLU A 27 -8.92 -1.80 15.24
C GLU A 27 -9.49 -2.11 13.84
N GLN A 28 -10.25 -1.19 13.25
CA GLN A 28 -10.80 -1.29 11.90
C GLN A 28 -9.99 -0.48 10.89
N LEU A 29 -8.79 0.00 11.27
CA LEU A 29 -7.94 0.88 10.49
C LEU A 29 -8.58 2.25 10.17
N ALA A 30 -9.64 2.64 10.89
CA ALA A 30 -10.27 3.94 10.71
C ALA A 30 -9.54 5.01 11.53
N VAL A 31 -9.69 6.28 11.11
CA VAL A 31 -9.21 7.43 11.89
C VAL A 31 -9.98 7.50 13.20
N SER A 32 -9.27 7.57 14.34
CA SER A 32 -9.90 7.74 15.66
C SER A 32 -10.90 8.90 15.67
N LYS A 33 -12.02 8.71 16.36
CA LYS A 33 -13.11 9.70 16.48
C LYS A 33 -12.67 10.99 17.17
N GLU A 34 -11.60 10.95 17.93
CA GLU A 34 -11.02 12.09 18.65
C GLU A 34 -10.25 13.04 17.73
N VAL A 35 -9.90 12.59 16.51
CA VAL A 35 -9.11 13.37 15.56
C VAL A 35 -10.02 14.34 14.82
N THR A 36 -9.90 15.63 15.13
CA THR A 36 -10.61 16.70 14.43
C THR A 36 -9.59 17.74 13.94
N PRO A 37 -9.37 17.86 12.61
CA PRO A 37 -8.47 18.88 12.06
C PRO A 37 -9.03 20.28 12.32
N ARG A 38 -8.15 21.26 12.55
CA ARG A 38 -8.54 22.68 12.56
C ARG A 38 -8.91 23.11 11.14
N ALA A 39 -9.54 24.27 10.99
CA ALA A 39 -9.94 24.80 9.68
C ALA A 39 -8.76 24.97 8.69
N THR A 40 -7.54 25.16 9.20
CA THR A 40 -6.30 25.32 8.41
C THR A 40 -5.59 24.00 8.12
N ASP A 41 -6.03 22.90 8.73
CA ASP A 41 -5.31 21.63 8.68
C ASP A 41 -5.86 20.76 7.55
N CYS A 42 -4.99 19.95 6.96
CA CYS A 42 -5.36 18.85 6.09
C CYS A 42 -5.15 17.51 6.82
N LEU A 43 -6.11 16.61 6.67
CA LEU A 43 -6.02 15.24 7.15
C LEU A 43 -5.66 14.32 5.99
N LEU A 44 -4.45 13.74 6.05
CA LEU A 44 -4.06 12.65 5.17
C LEU A 44 -4.53 11.31 5.78
N TYR A 45 -5.17 10.47 4.96
CA TYR A 45 -5.58 9.11 5.31
C TYR A 45 -5.11 8.12 4.25
N VAL A 46 -4.58 6.97 4.67
CA VAL A 46 -4.11 5.92 3.77
C VAL A 46 -5.20 4.86 3.61
N ASN A 47 -5.54 4.49 2.37
CA ASN A 47 -6.36 3.31 2.12
C ASN A 47 -5.48 2.05 2.26
N TYR A 48 -5.31 1.60 3.51
CA TYR A 48 -4.40 0.52 3.86
C TYR A 48 -4.73 -0.78 3.14
N PHE A 49 -3.71 -1.39 2.54
CA PHE A 49 -3.73 -2.65 1.81
C PHE A 49 -4.73 -2.71 0.64
N GLY A 50 -5.41 -1.60 0.32
CA GLY A 50 -6.50 -1.55 -0.65
C GLY A 50 -7.83 -2.10 -0.13
N ILE A 51 -8.02 -2.13 1.19
CA ILE A 51 -9.20 -2.75 1.82
C ILE A 51 -10.06 -1.77 2.64
N CYS A 52 -9.74 -0.48 2.63
CA CYS A 52 -10.35 0.52 3.52
C CYS A 52 -11.41 1.40 2.83
N GLY A 53 -12.16 0.86 1.86
CA GLY A 53 -13.19 1.61 1.12
C GLY A 53 -14.35 2.12 2.00
N GLN A 54 -14.70 1.38 3.05
CA GLN A 54 -15.72 1.82 4.01
C GLN A 54 -15.19 2.94 4.92
N GLN A 55 -13.96 2.83 5.38
CA GLN A 55 -13.31 3.78 6.28
C GLN A 55 -13.11 5.13 5.59
N THR A 56 -12.71 5.15 4.31
CA THR A 56 -12.66 6.39 3.51
C THR A 56 -14.04 7.05 3.42
N THR A 57 -15.11 6.27 3.22
CA THR A 57 -16.48 6.78 3.18
C THR A 57 -16.91 7.38 4.53
N GLN A 58 -16.59 6.69 5.63
CA GLN A 58 -16.91 7.16 6.98
C GLN A 58 -16.14 8.44 7.34
N LEU A 59 -14.88 8.53 6.92
CA LEU A 59 -14.05 9.72 7.12
C LEU A 59 -14.66 10.96 6.44
N LEU A 60 -15.04 10.83 5.16
CA LEU A 60 -15.62 11.94 4.38
C LEU A 60 -17.03 12.36 4.86
N ARG A 61 -17.73 11.51 5.62
CA ARG A 61 -18.97 11.90 6.31
C ARG A 61 -18.72 12.74 7.57
N ARG A 62 -17.50 12.70 8.10
CA ARG A 62 -17.13 13.30 9.39
C ARG A 62 -16.28 14.55 9.22
N ILE A 63 -15.41 14.57 8.21
CA ILE A 63 -14.47 15.65 7.92
C ILE A 63 -14.81 16.26 6.58
N ALA A 64 -14.73 17.59 6.47
CA ALA A 64 -14.99 18.31 5.23
C ALA A 64 -14.10 17.76 4.09
N PRO A 65 -14.65 17.40 2.93
CA PRO A 65 -13.91 16.85 1.80
C PRO A 65 -12.66 17.65 1.42
N GLU A 66 -12.75 18.98 1.47
CA GLU A 66 -11.69 19.93 1.11
C GLU A 66 -10.50 19.90 2.08
N GLN A 67 -10.64 19.21 3.22
CA GLN A 67 -9.57 19.00 4.18
C GLN A 67 -8.98 17.59 4.12
N VAL A 68 -9.48 16.70 3.25
CA VAL A 68 -9.07 15.29 3.22
C VAL A 68 -8.18 15.00 2.01
N ILE A 69 -7.00 14.45 2.28
CA ILE A 69 -6.12 13.87 1.28
C ILE A 69 -6.15 12.34 1.43
N LEU A 70 -6.52 11.62 0.38
CA LEU A 70 -6.53 10.17 0.34
C LEU A 70 -5.25 9.64 -0.32
N ASP A 71 -4.46 8.88 0.44
CA ASP A 71 -3.35 8.10 -0.09
C ASP A 71 -3.85 6.71 -0.52
N HIS A 72 -4.07 6.57 -1.83
CA HIS A 72 -4.41 5.33 -2.52
C HIS A 72 -3.18 4.66 -3.14
N SER A 73 -1.98 4.93 -2.63
CA SER A 73 -0.77 4.21 -3.06
C SER A 73 -0.89 2.70 -2.90
N GLN A 74 -1.72 2.21 -1.98
CA GLN A 74 -2.02 0.79 -1.77
C GLN A 74 -3.40 0.37 -2.31
N ALA A 75 -4.10 1.23 -3.06
CA ALA A 75 -5.49 1.05 -3.47
C ALA A 75 -5.72 1.52 -4.92
N PHE A 76 -4.90 1.05 -5.86
CA PHE A 76 -4.88 1.56 -7.24
C PHE A 76 -6.23 1.50 -7.96
N PHE A 77 -7.02 0.44 -7.73
CA PHE A 77 -8.30 0.24 -8.39
C PHE A 77 -9.47 0.96 -7.69
N CYS A 78 -9.24 1.57 -6.53
CA CYS A 78 -10.27 2.36 -5.86
C CYS A 78 -10.45 3.71 -6.58
N GLU A 79 -11.67 3.91 -7.08
CA GLU A 79 -12.08 5.19 -7.68
C GLU A 79 -11.82 6.36 -6.72
N PRO A 80 -11.41 7.53 -7.25
CA PRO A 80 -11.25 8.73 -6.45
C PRO A 80 -12.60 9.15 -5.86
N LYS A 81 -12.56 9.74 -4.67
CA LYS A 81 -13.74 10.31 -4.00
C LYS A 81 -13.67 11.83 -4.04
N GLU A 82 -14.81 12.47 -3.88
CA GLU A 82 -14.86 13.92 -3.66
C GLU A 82 -14.10 14.26 -2.37
N CYS A 83 -12.91 14.84 -2.54
CA CYS A 83 -12.00 15.29 -1.49
C CYS A 83 -10.96 16.25 -2.09
N LEU A 84 -10.07 16.81 -1.27
CA LEU A 84 -9.04 17.74 -1.72
C LEU A 84 -8.12 17.12 -2.77
N ALA A 85 -7.62 15.91 -2.47
CA ALA A 85 -6.72 15.18 -3.36
C ALA A 85 -6.72 13.67 -3.08
N THR A 86 -6.54 12.87 -4.12
CA THR A 86 -6.25 11.44 -4.05
C THR A 86 -4.94 11.14 -4.79
N ILE A 87 -4.03 10.40 -4.15
CA ILE A 87 -2.71 10.06 -4.69
C ILE A 87 -2.62 8.56 -4.91
N TYR A 88 -2.05 8.13 -6.03
CA TYR A 88 -1.89 6.72 -6.39
C TYR A 88 -0.44 6.36 -6.73
N SER A 89 -0.09 5.09 -6.54
CA SER A 89 1.22 4.52 -6.91
C SER A 89 1.04 3.31 -7.81
N PRO A 90 1.01 3.49 -9.15
CA PRO A 90 0.85 2.37 -10.08
C PRO A 90 2.03 1.39 -10.02
N ARG A 91 3.22 1.85 -9.59
CA ARG A 91 4.42 1.03 -9.33
C ARG A 91 4.20 -0.12 -8.35
N LYS A 92 3.30 0.04 -7.37
CA LYS A 92 3.00 -1.04 -6.41
C LYS A 92 2.12 -2.13 -7.02
N PHE A 93 1.53 -1.88 -8.19
CA PHE A 93 0.59 -2.76 -8.85
C PHE A 93 1.15 -3.38 -10.13
N PHE A 94 2.01 -2.64 -10.84
CA PHE A 94 2.53 -3.02 -12.15
C PHE A 94 4.05 -2.89 -12.21
N GLY A 95 4.69 -3.70 -13.05
CA GLY A 95 6.13 -3.69 -13.28
C GLY A 95 6.58 -2.49 -14.12
N ILE A 96 6.49 -1.30 -13.56
CA ILE A 96 6.85 -0.03 -14.20
C ILE A 96 7.93 0.71 -13.38
N PRO A 97 8.84 1.47 -14.02
CA PRO A 97 10.03 2.01 -13.35
C PRO A 97 9.78 3.25 -12.48
N ASP A 98 8.84 4.11 -12.86
CA ASP A 98 8.47 5.34 -12.12
C ASP A 98 6.94 5.56 -12.15
N GLY A 99 6.49 6.68 -11.61
CA GLY A 99 5.11 7.14 -11.76
C GLY A 99 4.27 7.18 -10.48
N GLY A 100 3.40 8.18 -10.45
CA GLY A 100 2.31 8.37 -9.51
C GLY A 100 1.16 9.08 -10.22
N LEU A 101 -0.05 8.98 -9.69
CA LEU A 101 -1.21 9.71 -10.20
C LEU A 101 -1.75 10.62 -9.09
N LEU A 102 -2.26 11.77 -9.49
CA LEU A 102 -2.89 12.75 -8.60
C LEU A 102 -4.24 13.13 -9.21
N VAL A 103 -5.30 12.98 -8.42
CA VAL A 103 -6.63 13.53 -8.71
C VAL A 103 -6.90 14.59 -7.65
N SER A 104 -7.07 15.85 -8.03
CA SER A 104 -7.27 16.93 -7.06
C SER A 104 -8.18 18.01 -7.61
N SER A 105 -9.00 18.60 -6.73
CA SER A 105 -9.80 19.78 -7.04
C SER A 105 -9.04 21.10 -6.89
N ALA A 106 -7.86 21.07 -6.27
CA ALA A 106 -7.06 22.26 -5.96
C ALA A 106 -5.93 22.53 -6.96
N ILE A 107 -5.66 21.59 -7.87
CA ILE A 107 -4.55 21.68 -8.82
C ILE A 107 -5.12 21.69 -10.23
N ALA A 108 -4.69 22.67 -11.03
CA ALA A 108 -5.10 22.78 -12.42
C ALA A 108 -4.49 21.66 -13.27
N GLU A 109 -5.21 21.23 -14.30
CA GLU A 109 -4.78 20.14 -15.20
C GLU A 109 -3.55 20.50 -16.04
N ASP A 110 -3.22 21.78 -16.18
CA ASP A 110 -2.16 22.31 -17.04
C ASP A 110 -0.80 22.49 -16.33
N VAL A 111 -0.63 21.95 -15.12
CA VAL A 111 0.67 21.99 -14.43
C VAL A 111 1.72 21.19 -15.22
N VAL A 112 2.68 21.90 -15.80
CA VAL A 112 3.81 21.29 -16.51
C VAL A 112 4.90 20.91 -15.53
N LEU A 113 5.14 19.61 -15.39
CA LEU A 113 6.23 19.06 -14.58
C LEU A 113 7.39 18.61 -15.49
N PRO A 114 8.65 18.75 -15.05
CA PRO A 114 9.77 18.19 -15.77
C PRO A 114 9.69 16.66 -15.77
N GLU A 115 9.96 16.04 -16.92
CA GLU A 115 10.08 14.60 -17.03
C GLU A 115 11.31 14.11 -16.23
N ASP A 116 11.22 12.88 -15.72
CA ASP A 116 12.32 12.18 -15.09
C ASP A 116 12.79 11.02 -15.97
N ASP A 117 14.08 10.71 -15.96
CA ASP A 117 14.61 9.54 -16.66
C ASP A 117 14.35 8.29 -15.82
N SER A 118 13.44 7.44 -16.28
CA SER A 118 13.07 6.21 -15.59
C SER A 118 13.89 5.00 -16.03
N MET A 119 14.69 5.09 -17.10
CA MET A 119 15.49 3.99 -17.60
C MET A 119 16.42 3.37 -16.53
N PRO A 120 17.14 4.15 -15.71
CA PRO A 120 17.98 3.61 -14.64
C PRO A 120 17.23 2.74 -13.62
N ARG A 121 15.92 2.96 -13.46
CA ARG A 121 15.07 2.21 -12.51
C ARG A 121 14.50 0.92 -13.09
N THR A 122 14.83 0.55 -14.32
CA THR A 122 14.27 -0.65 -15.00
C THR A 122 15.00 -1.96 -14.67
N ALA A 123 16.26 -1.90 -14.24
CA ALA A 123 17.12 -3.09 -14.14
C ALA A 123 16.52 -4.20 -13.26
N HIS A 124 15.98 -3.85 -12.10
CA HIS A 124 15.33 -4.80 -11.20
C HIS A 124 14.06 -5.43 -11.79
N LEU A 125 13.31 -4.69 -12.61
CA LEU A 125 12.10 -5.18 -13.28
C LEU A 125 12.48 -6.21 -14.35
N LEU A 126 13.49 -5.89 -15.17
CA LEU A 126 13.98 -6.77 -16.23
C LEU A 126 14.59 -8.05 -15.65
N LYS A 127 15.41 -7.94 -14.59
CA LYS A 127 15.97 -9.11 -13.91
C LYS A 127 14.88 -10.01 -13.33
N ARG A 128 13.83 -9.44 -12.76
CA ARG A 128 12.70 -10.21 -12.23
C ARG A 128 11.91 -10.93 -13.32
N LEU A 129 11.79 -10.33 -14.50
CA LEU A 129 11.13 -10.96 -15.65
C LEU A 129 11.98 -12.07 -16.28
N ALA A 130 13.29 -11.85 -16.42
CA ALA A 130 14.20 -12.81 -17.02
C ALA A 130 14.58 -13.96 -16.07
N TYR A 131 14.53 -13.72 -14.76
CA TYR A 131 14.99 -14.64 -13.72
C TYR A 131 14.00 -14.71 -12.55
N ASP A 132 14.43 -14.28 -11.36
CA ASP A 132 13.69 -14.31 -10.10
C ASP A 132 13.80 -12.95 -9.39
N ALA A 133 12.99 -12.75 -8.35
CA ALA A 133 12.98 -11.51 -7.59
C ALA A 133 14.29 -11.29 -6.80
N GLU A 134 14.99 -12.36 -6.39
CA GLU A 134 16.19 -12.31 -5.56
C GLU A 134 17.36 -11.68 -6.33
N ARG A 135 17.55 -12.05 -7.60
CA ARG A 135 18.60 -11.48 -8.46
C ARG A 135 18.41 -9.99 -8.75
N GLY A 136 17.19 -9.50 -8.69
CA GLY A 136 16.85 -8.09 -8.88
C GLY A 136 16.94 -7.24 -7.61
N TYR A 137 17.16 -7.85 -6.44
CA TYR A 137 16.95 -7.17 -5.16
C TYR A 137 17.88 -5.96 -4.92
N ALA A 138 19.18 -6.10 -5.22
CA ALA A 138 20.12 -4.99 -5.08
C ALA A 138 19.78 -3.80 -5.99
N ASP A 139 19.37 -4.07 -7.23
CA ASP A 139 18.92 -3.04 -8.17
C ASP A 139 17.62 -2.39 -7.70
N PHE A 140 16.73 -3.15 -7.07
CA PHE A 140 15.50 -2.63 -6.48
C PHE A 140 15.82 -1.64 -5.36
N GLN A 141 16.73 -2.00 -4.44
CA GLN A 141 17.18 -1.10 -3.38
C GLN A 141 17.83 0.17 -3.93
N ALA A 142 18.67 0.05 -4.96
CA ALA A 142 19.26 1.20 -5.62
C ALA A 142 18.20 2.11 -6.28
N SER A 143 17.18 1.52 -6.91
CA SER A 143 16.03 2.24 -7.48
C SER A 143 15.24 3.00 -6.41
N GLU A 144 14.92 2.35 -5.28
CA GLU A 144 14.20 2.98 -4.17
C GLU A 144 14.97 4.18 -3.59
N ALA A 145 16.30 4.10 -3.49
CA ALA A 145 17.12 5.20 -3.00
C ALA A 145 17.04 6.46 -3.89
N THR A 146 16.76 6.30 -5.19
CA THR A 146 16.58 7.45 -6.10
C THR A 146 15.29 8.24 -5.84
N LEU A 147 14.32 7.66 -5.11
CA LEU A 147 13.03 8.29 -4.81
C LEU A 147 13.10 9.27 -3.62
N ALA A 148 14.30 9.57 -3.11
CA ALA A 148 14.51 10.57 -2.08
C ALA A 148 14.29 12.02 -2.57
N ASP A 149 14.31 12.27 -3.88
CA ASP A 149 13.96 13.57 -4.46
C ASP A 149 12.44 13.79 -4.35
N THR A 150 12.03 14.76 -3.53
CA THR A 150 10.62 15.05 -3.26
C THR A 150 10.01 16.04 -4.25
N ARG A 151 10.76 16.52 -5.25
CA ARG A 151 10.25 17.46 -6.26
C ARG A 151 9.29 16.73 -7.20
N PRO A 152 8.08 17.26 -7.45
CA PRO A 152 7.15 16.66 -8.41
C PRO A 152 7.77 16.56 -9.81
N ARG A 153 7.57 15.41 -10.47
CA ARG A 153 8.03 15.10 -11.83
C ARG A 153 6.86 14.57 -12.65
N ALA A 154 6.90 14.78 -13.96
CA ALA A 154 6.00 14.10 -14.87
C ALA A 154 6.37 12.62 -14.96
N MET A 155 5.37 11.75 -15.10
CA MET A 155 5.59 10.33 -15.35
C MET A 155 6.34 10.15 -16.67
N SER A 156 7.42 9.36 -16.67
CA SER A 156 8.22 9.16 -17.88
C SER A 156 7.43 8.58 -19.05
N THR A 157 7.84 8.91 -20.27
CA THR A 157 7.29 8.36 -21.52
C THR A 157 7.33 6.83 -21.53
N LEU A 158 8.39 6.22 -21.00
CA LEU A 158 8.52 4.77 -20.87
C LEU A 158 7.38 4.20 -20.02
N THR A 159 7.16 4.75 -18.83
CA THR A 159 6.11 4.28 -17.92
C THR A 159 4.72 4.50 -18.49
N GLN A 160 4.47 5.64 -19.15
CA GLN A 160 3.19 5.87 -19.84
C GLN A 160 2.90 4.77 -20.88
N ARG A 161 3.91 4.40 -21.69
CA ARG A 161 3.78 3.31 -22.68
C ARG A 161 3.55 1.96 -22.00
N LEU A 162 4.33 1.62 -20.97
CA LEU A 162 4.18 0.37 -20.24
C LEU A 162 2.79 0.26 -19.60
N LEU A 163 2.33 1.33 -18.95
CA LEU A 163 1.03 1.39 -18.30
C LEU A 163 -0.12 1.24 -19.30
N SER A 164 0.01 1.83 -20.50
CA SER A 164 -0.99 1.68 -21.57
C SER A 164 -1.15 0.25 -22.10
N ALA A 165 -0.16 -0.61 -21.87
CA ALA A 165 -0.17 -2.02 -22.28
C ALA A 165 -0.65 -2.98 -21.19
N VAL A 166 -0.96 -2.49 -19.99
CA VAL A 166 -1.40 -3.32 -18.86
C VAL A 166 -2.86 -3.71 -19.02
N ASP A 167 -3.15 -5.01 -18.89
CA ASP A 167 -4.51 -5.50 -18.64
C ASP A 167 -4.90 -5.26 -17.17
N THR A 168 -5.41 -4.05 -16.91
CA THR A 168 -5.86 -3.64 -15.58
C THR A 168 -7.07 -4.45 -15.12
N SER A 169 -7.94 -4.86 -16.04
CA SER A 169 -9.15 -5.63 -15.77
C SER A 169 -8.82 -7.05 -15.26
N GLY A 170 -7.94 -7.76 -15.97
CA GLY A 170 -7.47 -9.09 -15.57
C GLY A 170 -6.67 -9.04 -14.29
N ALA A 171 -5.84 -8.01 -14.11
CA ALA A 171 -5.09 -7.82 -12.88
C ALA A 171 -6.00 -7.62 -11.65
N ARG A 172 -7.03 -6.78 -11.78
CA ARG A 172 -8.05 -6.55 -10.74
C ARG A 172 -8.81 -7.83 -10.41
N ALA A 173 -9.29 -8.55 -11.42
CA ALA A 173 -10.04 -9.79 -11.25
C ALA A 173 -9.21 -10.87 -10.55
N ARG A 174 -7.95 -11.06 -10.96
CA ARG A 174 -7.05 -12.05 -10.35
C ARG A 174 -6.73 -11.73 -8.89
N ARG A 175 -6.45 -10.45 -8.58
CA ARG A 175 -6.24 -10.00 -7.20
C ARG A 175 -7.44 -10.30 -6.30
N ASN A 176 -8.66 -10.03 -6.79
CA ASN A 176 -9.89 -10.31 -6.06
C ASN A 176 -10.12 -11.80 -5.85
N GLU A 177 -9.83 -12.63 -6.85
CA GLU A 177 -9.90 -14.10 -6.71
C GLU A 177 -8.91 -14.61 -5.67
N ASN A 178 -7.65 -14.22 -5.78
CA ASN A 178 -6.58 -14.66 -4.89
C ASN A 178 -6.85 -14.24 -3.44
N PHE A 179 -7.28 -12.99 -3.23
CA PHE A 179 -7.64 -12.49 -1.90
C PHE A 179 -8.77 -13.30 -1.27
N ARG A 180 -9.80 -13.65 -2.06
CA ARG A 180 -10.93 -14.45 -1.56
C ARG A 180 -10.50 -15.85 -1.15
N ILE A 181 -9.66 -16.52 -1.94
CA ILE A 181 -9.13 -17.85 -1.59
C ILE A 181 -8.42 -17.80 -0.24
N LEU A 182 -7.54 -16.80 -0.03
CA LEU A 182 -6.87 -16.62 1.24
C LEU A 182 -7.86 -16.32 2.37
N HIS A 183 -8.84 -15.45 2.15
CA HIS A 183 -9.81 -15.08 3.18
C HIS A 183 -10.73 -16.24 3.59
N ASP A 184 -11.21 -17.03 2.63
CA ASP A 184 -12.13 -18.15 2.90
C ASP A 184 -11.46 -19.19 3.82
N HIS A 185 -10.14 -19.36 3.71
CA HIS A 185 -9.39 -20.31 4.55
C HIS A 185 -8.79 -19.69 5.81
N LEU A 186 -8.31 -18.45 5.75
CA LEU A 186 -7.51 -17.83 6.82
C LEU A 186 -8.28 -16.74 7.59
N GLY A 187 -9.44 -16.30 7.10
CA GLY A 187 -10.20 -15.19 7.69
C GLY A 187 -10.57 -15.42 9.15
N HIS A 188 -10.90 -16.67 9.52
CA HIS A 188 -11.22 -17.04 10.90
C HIS A 188 -9.99 -17.06 11.85
N LEU A 189 -8.77 -17.09 11.30
CA LEU A 189 -7.52 -17.01 12.05
C LEU A 189 -6.94 -15.59 12.04
N ASN A 190 -7.46 -14.70 11.20
CA ASN A 190 -6.94 -13.36 11.02
C ASN A 190 -7.42 -12.44 12.15
N LEU A 191 -6.48 -11.87 12.91
CA LEU A 191 -6.80 -10.91 13.97
C LEU A 191 -7.28 -9.56 13.42
N LEU A 192 -7.08 -9.29 12.14
CA LEU A 192 -7.64 -8.14 11.45
C LEU A 192 -9.02 -8.48 10.88
N ASN A 193 -10.03 -7.69 11.25
CA ASN A 193 -11.37 -7.83 10.68
C ASN A 193 -11.41 -7.27 9.25
N VAL A 194 -11.59 -8.16 8.27
CA VAL A 194 -11.65 -7.81 6.84
C VAL A 194 -13.07 -7.95 6.33
N GLN A 195 -13.57 -6.94 5.60
CA GLN A 195 -14.92 -6.92 5.04
C GLN A 195 -14.88 -7.26 3.54
N LEU A 196 -15.03 -8.55 3.21
CA LEU A 196 -14.94 -9.07 1.84
C LEU A 196 -15.75 -8.31 0.77
N PRO A 197 -17.02 -7.89 1.00
CA PRO A 197 -17.81 -7.22 -0.05
C PRO A 197 -17.22 -5.90 -0.56
N THR A 198 -16.26 -5.34 0.16
CA THR A 198 -15.63 -4.05 -0.18
C THR A 198 -14.28 -4.20 -0.88
N ILE A 199 -13.80 -5.43 -1.07
CA ILE A 199 -12.47 -5.71 -1.60
C ILE A 199 -12.46 -5.55 -3.11
N ASP A 200 -11.51 -4.73 -3.58
CA ASP A 200 -11.41 -4.43 -4.98
C ASP A 200 -9.99 -4.07 -5.43
N GLY A 201 -9.33 -5.05 -6.07
CA GLY A 201 -7.95 -4.99 -6.48
C GLY A 201 -6.99 -4.71 -5.31
N PRO A 202 -7.01 -5.51 -4.22
CA PRO A 202 -6.18 -5.28 -3.04
C PRO A 202 -4.69 -5.34 -3.37
N LEU A 203 -3.86 -4.62 -2.61
CA LEU A 203 -2.40 -4.68 -2.75
C LEU A 203 -1.87 -6.06 -2.37
N CYS A 204 -2.38 -6.60 -1.26
CA CYS A 204 -2.00 -7.85 -0.62
C CYS A 204 -3.12 -8.30 0.34
N TYR A 205 -3.03 -9.51 0.88
CA TYR A 205 -3.91 -9.96 1.97
C TYR A 205 -3.24 -9.72 3.34
N PRO A 206 -3.70 -8.75 4.16
CA PRO A 206 -3.09 -8.45 5.45
C PRO A 206 -3.49 -9.49 6.49
N PHE A 207 -2.64 -10.49 6.72
CA PHE A 207 -2.86 -11.52 7.73
C PHE A 207 -2.17 -11.11 9.03
N VAL A 208 -2.95 -10.75 10.06
CA VAL A 208 -2.42 -10.38 11.38
C VAL A 208 -2.53 -11.57 12.32
N THR A 209 -1.40 -11.99 12.91
CA THR A 209 -1.32 -13.16 13.79
C THR A 209 -0.47 -12.88 15.03
N SER A 210 -0.71 -13.59 16.13
CA SER A 210 0.18 -13.60 17.29
C SER A 210 1.40 -14.52 17.12
N ASP A 211 1.40 -15.38 16.11
CA ASP A 211 2.49 -16.31 15.83
C ASP A 211 3.69 -15.58 15.21
N VAL A 212 4.77 -15.51 15.98
CA VAL A 212 6.01 -14.84 15.58
C VAL A 212 6.87 -15.68 14.64
N GLY A 213 6.71 -17.00 14.60
CA GLY A 213 7.52 -17.91 13.77
C GLY A 213 6.97 -18.09 12.35
N LEU A 214 5.74 -17.62 12.10
CA LEU A 214 5.07 -17.82 10.83
C LEU A 214 5.78 -17.08 9.67
N ARG A 215 6.43 -15.94 9.94
CA ARG A 215 7.18 -15.21 8.89
C ARG A 215 8.36 -16.03 8.40
N GLU A 216 9.12 -16.63 9.32
CA GLU A 216 10.26 -17.48 9.03
C GLU A 216 9.83 -18.75 8.30
N ALA A 217 8.70 -19.36 8.69
CA ALA A 217 8.13 -20.51 8.00
C ALA A 217 7.78 -20.17 6.52
N LEU A 218 7.08 -19.05 6.29
CA LEU A 218 6.79 -18.59 4.92
C LEU A 218 8.08 -18.34 4.12
N MET A 219 9.09 -17.73 4.74
CA MET A 219 10.37 -17.44 4.10
C MET A 219 11.14 -18.71 3.72
N GLN A 220 11.13 -19.75 4.54
CA GLN A 220 11.73 -21.06 4.24
C GLN A 220 11.12 -21.69 2.98
N ASP A 221 9.83 -21.45 2.76
CA ASP A 221 9.09 -21.84 1.57
C ASP A 221 9.13 -20.80 0.43
N ARG A 222 10.06 -19.83 0.49
CA ARG A 222 10.25 -18.76 -0.50
C ARG A 222 9.02 -17.87 -0.71
N ILE A 223 8.17 -17.74 0.30
CA ILE A 223 7.06 -16.79 0.35
C ILE A 223 7.49 -15.59 1.18
N TYR A 224 7.81 -14.50 0.48
CA TYR A 224 8.34 -13.29 1.12
C TYR A 224 7.21 -12.32 1.48
N ALA A 225 6.88 -12.23 2.78
CA ALA A 225 5.99 -11.22 3.33
C ALA A 225 6.79 -10.02 3.85
N ALA A 226 6.55 -8.83 3.30
CA ALA A 226 7.22 -7.60 3.71
C ALA A 226 6.81 -7.19 5.14
N THR A 227 7.57 -6.26 5.74
CA THR A 227 7.17 -5.55 6.95
C THR A 227 6.91 -4.10 6.59
N TYR A 228 5.70 -3.63 6.84
CA TYR A 228 5.30 -2.23 6.69
C TYR A 228 5.02 -1.66 8.08
N TRP A 229 5.53 -0.52 8.51
CA TRP A 229 6.83 0.08 8.19
C TRP A 229 7.65 0.07 9.48
N PRO A 230 8.84 -0.56 9.55
CA PRO A 230 9.60 -0.69 10.81
C PRO A 230 9.85 0.63 11.55
N GLU A 231 10.07 1.72 10.80
CA GLU A 231 10.30 3.07 11.33
C GLU A 231 9.13 3.61 12.14
N VAL A 232 7.90 3.10 11.95
CA VAL A 232 6.72 3.47 12.72
C VAL A 232 6.94 3.21 14.22
N LEU A 233 7.70 2.18 14.59
CA LEU A 233 8.00 1.85 15.99
C LEU A 233 8.79 2.94 16.71
N THR A 234 9.46 3.85 15.99
CA THR A 234 10.22 4.96 16.58
C THR A 234 9.35 6.16 16.95
N ARG A 235 8.11 6.22 16.45
CA ARG A 235 7.21 7.37 16.64
C ARG A 235 5.83 7.03 17.19
N CYS A 236 5.33 5.81 16.98
CA CYS A 236 4.03 5.42 17.51
C CYS A 236 4.13 5.13 19.02
N PRO A 237 3.09 5.45 19.81
CA PRO A 237 3.01 5.02 21.19
C PRO A 237 3.03 3.48 21.30
N PRO A 238 3.68 2.89 22.32
CA PRO A 238 3.64 1.44 22.53
C PRO A 238 2.20 0.95 22.76
N GLY A 239 1.89 -0.24 22.25
CA GLY A 239 0.60 -0.91 22.50
C GLY A 239 -0.54 -0.47 21.58
N THR A 240 -0.28 0.41 20.61
CA THR A 240 -1.28 0.80 19.61
C THR A 240 -1.39 -0.21 18.47
N ILE A 241 -2.48 -0.13 17.70
CA ILE A 241 -2.69 -0.95 16.48
C ILE A 241 -1.52 -0.82 15.51
N GLU A 242 -0.92 0.36 15.36
CA GLU A 242 0.23 0.57 14.47
C GLU A 242 1.43 -0.27 14.87
N SER A 243 1.76 -0.28 16.18
CA SER A 243 2.85 -1.10 16.69
C SER A 243 2.60 -2.61 16.51
N ARG A 244 1.32 -3.03 16.60
CA ARG A 244 0.90 -4.40 16.33
C ARG A 244 0.99 -4.72 14.85
N LEU A 245 0.54 -3.85 13.95
CA LEU A 245 0.63 -4.07 12.50
C LEU A 245 2.09 -4.28 12.06
N VAL A 246 3.02 -3.46 12.55
CA VAL A 246 4.45 -3.62 12.20
C VAL A 246 5.00 -4.98 12.63
N ARG A 247 4.63 -5.45 13.82
CA ARG A 247 5.19 -6.68 14.40
C ARG A 247 4.49 -7.95 13.91
N ASN A 248 3.18 -7.88 13.73
CA ASN A 248 2.29 -9.04 13.63
C ASN A 248 1.58 -9.16 12.28
N CYS A 249 1.66 -8.16 11.40
CA CYS A 249 1.07 -8.26 10.07
C CYS A 249 2.02 -8.96 9.09
N LEU A 250 1.49 -9.96 8.41
CA LEU A 250 2.06 -10.63 7.25
C LEU A 250 1.24 -10.22 6.03
N PRO A 251 1.72 -9.25 5.22
CA PRO A 251 1.08 -8.89 3.96
C PRO A 251 1.33 -10.01 2.95
N LEU A 252 0.41 -10.98 2.90
CA LEU A 252 0.54 -12.16 2.05
C LEU A 252 0.37 -11.75 0.58
N PRO A 253 1.23 -12.25 -0.32
CA PRO A 253 1.13 -11.94 -1.73
C PRO A 253 -0.18 -12.52 -2.30
N CYS A 254 -0.96 -11.68 -2.98
CA CYS A 254 -2.16 -12.08 -3.70
C CYS A 254 -2.31 -11.31 -5.02
N ASP A 255 -1.20 -10.81 -5.56
CA ASP A 255 -1.20 -10.04 -6.80
C ASP A 255 -1.47 -10.89 -8.04
N GLN A 256 -1.61 -10.23 -9.20
CA GLN A 256 -2.06 -10.86 -10.44
C GLN A 256 -1.08 -11.85 -11.06
N ARG A 257 0.15 -11.98 -10.52
CA ARG A 257 1.14 -12.94 -11.00
C ARG A 257 0.93 -14.34 -10.42
N TYR A 258 0.18 -14.43 -9.32
CA TYR A 258 -0.11 -15.67 -8.63
C TYR A 258 -1.44 -16.25 -9.09
N ASP A 259 -1.58 -17.57 -8.95
CA ASP A 259 -2.80 -18.31 -9.23
C ASP A 259 -3.40 -18.99 -7.99
N ARG A 260 -4.41 -19.84 -8.22
CA ARG A 260 -5.07 -20.61 -7.17
C ARG A 260 -4.12 -21.55 -6.42
N ASN A 261 -3.23 -22.24 -7.12
CA ASN A 261 -2.31 -23.20 -6.53
C ASN A 261 -1.33 -22.48 -5.60
N ASP A 262 -0.89 -21.27 -5.98
CA ASP A 262 -0.06 -20.43 -5.12
C ASP A 262 -0.79 -20.06 -3.82
N MET A 263 -2.07 -19.67 -3.90
CA MET A 263 -2.85 -19.33 -2.71
C MET A 263 -3.07 -20.55 -1.82
N GLU A 264 -3.39 -21.71 -2.40
CA GLU A 264 -3.55 -22.97 -1.67
C GLU A 264 -2.26 -23.41 -0.99
N ARG A 265 -1.10 -23.21 -1.64
CA ARG A 265 0.22 -23.42 -1.02
C ARG A 265 0.45 -22.51 0.19
N ILE A 266 0.16 -21.21 0.07
CA ILE A 266 0.27 -20.27 1.19
C ILE A 266 -0.62 -20.72 2.35
N VAL A 267 -1.87 -21.09 2.07
CA VAL A 267 -2.83 -21.60 3.07
C VAL A 267 -2.28 -22.85 3.77
N ALA A 268 -1.79 -23.84 3.02
CA ALA A 268 -1.29 -25.08 3.58
C ALA A 268 -0.13 -24.85 4.56
N ILE A 269 0.81 -23.97 4.22
CA ILE A 269 1.95 -23.62 5.08
C ILE A 269 1.46 -22.94 6.37
N ILE A 270 0.54 -21.98 6.26
CA ILE A 270 0.00 -21.28 7.43
C ILE A 270 -0.76 -22.23 8.35
N LEU A 271 -1.64 -23.07 7.80
CA LEU A 271 -2.41 -24.02 8.60
C LEU A 271 -1.52 -25.07 9.27
N SER A 272 -0.45 -25.51 8.60
CA SER A 272 0.52 -26.44 9.18
C SER A 272 1.30 -25.83 10.34
N ALA A 273 1.64 -24.54 10.26
CA ALA A 273 2.36 -23.84 11.32
C ALA A 273 1.47 -23.54 12.53
N VAL A 274 0.20 -23.19 12.31
CA VAL A 274 -0.76 -22.85 13.39
C VAL A 274 -1.30 -24.10 14.09
N SER A 275 -1.27 -25.26 13.45
CA SER A 275 -1.71 -26.54 14.04
C SER A 275 -0.61 -27.27 14.83
N ALA A 276 0.61 -26.74 14.84
CA ALA A 276 1.77 -27.31 15.55
C ALA A 276 1.97 -26.65 16.93
#